data_AF-A0A1Z8M138-F1
#
_entry.id   AF-A0A1Z8M138-F1
#
_cell.length_a   1.000
_cell.length_b   1.000
_cell.length_c   1.000
_cell.angle_alpha   90.00
_cell.angle_beta   90.00
_cell.angle_gamma   90.00
#
_symmetry.space_group_name_H-M   'P 1'
#
loop_
_entity.id
_entity.type
_entity.pdbx_description
1 polymer ?
#
loop_
_entity_poly.entity_id
_entity_poly.type
_entity_poly.pdbx_seq_one_letter_code
_entity_poly.pdbx_strand_id
1 'polypeptide(L)'
;MSGQYHGWDEEPDKEHFRFAETVGRPKNASVFLIEDFGANTSPRQALSAVVAAMSQFEERVEVMKSDCNDRLILKLKQSAMLRVAEIHDGDGTHWGILGVRASAPKKKRFRWKFWAS
;
A
#
# COMPACT_ATOMS: atom_id res chain seq x y z
N MET A 1 -16.63 12.48 14.45
CA MET A 1 -15.85 13.40 13.59
C MET A 1 -15.22 12.58 12.48
N SER A 2 -15.83 12.58 11.30
CA SER A 2 -15.29 11.97 10.08
C SER A 2 -14.12 12.83 9.61
N GLY A 3 -12.89 12.42 9.96
CA GLY A 3 -11.69 13.09 9.46
C GLY A 3 -11.75 13.13 7.93
N GLN A 4 -11.71 14.34 7.38
CA GLN A 4 -11.53 14.55 5.96
C GLN A 4 -10.28 13.76 5.54
N TYR A 5 -10.46 12.92 4.54
CA TYR A 5 -9.39 12.16 3.95
C TYR A 5 -8.50 13.18 3.22
N HIS A 6 -7.31 13.45 3.74
CA HIS A 6 -6.32 14.25 3.04
C HIS A 6 -5.71 13.37 1.96
N GLY A 7 -5.78 13.79 0.71
CA GLY A 7 -5.13 13.10 -0.40
C GLY A 7 -3.61 13.20 -0.29
N TRP A 8 -2.93 12.77 -1.34
CA TRP A 8 -1.53 13.07 -1.55
C TRP A 8 -1.39 14.55 -1.92
N ASP A 9 -0.59 15.29 -1.14
CA ASP A 9 -0.30 16.69 -1.37
C ASP A 9 0.91 16.81 -2.30
N GLU A 10 0.83 17.66 -3.32
CA GLU A 10 1.95 17.95 -4.22
C GLU A 10 3.00 18.80 -3.47
N GLU A 11 4.26 18.35 -3.49
CA GLU A 11 5.37 19.09 -2.90
C GLU A 11 5.79 20.26 -3.81
N PRO A 12 6.51 21.28 -3.28
CA PRO A 12 6.88 22.48 -4.05
C PRO A 12 7.72 22.20 -5.31
N ASP A 13 8.39 21.04 -5.36
CA ASP A 13 9.20 20.61 -6.51
C ASP A 13 8.36 20.08 -7.68
N LYS A 14 7.05 19.83 -7.48
CA LYS A 14 6.09 19.29 -8.46
C LYS A 14 6.45 17.91 -9.02
N GLU A 15 7.47 17.28 -8.46
CA GLU A 15 7.90 15.94 -8.84
C GLU A 15 7.44 14.94 -7.79
N HIS A 16 7.40 15.35 -6.53
CA HIS A 16 7.00 14.50 -5.42
C HIS A 16 5.63 14.86 -4.88
N PHE A 17 5.01 13.84 -4.34
CA PHE A 17 3.78 13.92 -3.59
C PHE A 17 4.03 13.33 -2.22
N ARG A 18 3.39 13.90 -1.20
CA ARG A 18 3.51 13.45 0.17
C ARG A 18 2.15 13.12 0.76
N PHE A 19 2.11 12.00 1.49
CA PHE A 19 0.98 11.60 2.32
C PHE A 19 1.52 11.32 3.73
N ALA A 20 1.34 12.27 4.65
CA ALA A 20 1.99 12.25 5.96
C ALA A 20 3.53 12.07 5.81
N GLU A 21 4.09 10.94 6.26
CA GLU A 21 5.52 10.63 6.15
C GLU A 21 5.87 9.86 4.87
N THR A 22 4.88 9.46 4.07
CA THR A 22 5.07 8.68 2.85
C THR A 22 5.34 9.60 1.68
N VAL A 23 6.39 9.30 0.90
CA VAL A 23 6.78 10.02 -0.31
C VAL A 23 6.57 9.12 -1.52
N GLY A 24 6.04 9.70 -2.58
CA GLY A 24 5.87 9.05 -3.87
C GLY A 24 5.93 10.06 -5.00
N ARG A 25 5.95 9.56 -6.22
CA ARG A 25 5.99 10.37 -7.43
C ARG A 25 5.40 9.64 -8.63
N PRO A 26 4.93 10.35 -9.66
CA PRO A 26 4.70 9.74 -10.97
C PRO A 26 6.02 9.17 -11.52
N LYS A 27 6.07 7.86 -11.79
CA LYS A 27 7.22 7.23 -12.48
C LYS A 27 7.11 7.43 -13.99
N ASN A 28 5.91 7.29 -14.53
CA ASN A 28 5.55 7.53 -15.92
C ASN A 28 4.04 7.82 -15.99
N ALA A 29 3.50 8.00 -17.21
CA ALA A 29 2.08 8.31 -17.43
C ALA A 29 1.08 7.24 -16.95
N SER A 30 1.55 6.09 -16.45
CA SER A 30 0.71 4.96 -16.05
C SER A 30 1.05 4.38 -14.68
N VAL A 31 2.06 4.92 -13.99
CA VAL A 31 2.54 4.39 -12.71
C VAL A 31 2.80 5.52 -11.73
N PHE A 32 2.16 5.44 -10.56
CA PHE A 32 2.53 6.19 -9.37
C PHE A 32 3.39 5.30 -8.47
N LEU A 33 4.64 5.73 -8.23
CA LEU A 33 5.61 4.99 -7.43
C LEU A 33 5.70 5.59 -6.03
N ILE A 34 5.41 4.77 -5.02
CA ILE A 34 5.74 5.08 -3.63
C ILE A 34 7.19 4.72 -3.39
N GLU A 35 8.00 5.70 -3.00
CA GLU A 35 9.44 5.55 -2.86
C GLU A 35 9.82 5.18 -1.43
N ASP A 36 9.20 5.84 -0.45
CA ASP A 36 9.46 5.61 0.97
C ASP A 36 8.18 5.80 1.78
N PHE A 37 7.87 4.83 2.65
CA PHE A 37 6.80 4.98 3.63
C PHE A 37 7.19 5.86 4.82
N GLY A 38 8.48 6.03 5.09
CA GLY A 38 9.01 6.71 6.26
C GLY A 38 9.28 5.75 7.43
N ALA A 39 10.30 6.05 8.23
CA ALA A 39 10.84 5.13 9.24
C ALA A 39 9.86 4.73 10.36
N ASN A 40 8.94 5.63 10.72
CA ASN A 40 8.00 5.44 11.83
C ASN A 40 6.59 5.03 11.38
N THR A 41 6.42 4.69 10.10
CA THR A 41 5.12 4.40 9.52
C THR A 41 4.62 3.02 9.94
N SER A 42 3.42 2.97 10.51
CA SER A 42 2.76 1.71 10.85
C SER A 42 2.18 1.03 9.60
N PRO A 43 1.96 -0.31 9.62
CA PRO A 43 1.32 -1.00 8.50
C PRO A 43 -0.03 -0.39 8.10
N ARG A 44 -0.82 0.10 9.06
CA ARG A 44 -2.11 0.73 8.78
C ARG A 44 -1.96 2.08 8.07
N GLN A 45 -0.97 2.89 8.45
CA GLN A 45 -0.67 4.14 7.76
C GLN A 45 -0.17 3.88 6.33
N ALA A 46 0.74 2.92 6.14
CA ALA A 46 1.19 2.51 4.82
C ALA A 46 0.03 2.02 3.93
N LEU A 47 -0.89 1.22 4.50
CA LEU A 47 -2.11 0.81 3.81
C LEU A 47 -2.97 2.01 3.41
N SER A 48 -3.15 2.99 4.31
CA SER A 48 -3.90 4.21 4.00
C SER A 48 -3.26 4.99 2.86
N ALA A 49 -1.93 5.15 2.85
CA ALA A 49 -1.21 5.83 1.77
C ALA A 49 -1.42 5.13 0.42
N VAL A 50 -1.35 3.79 0.41
CA VAL A 50 -1.61 2.99 -0.81
C VAL A 50 -3.07 3.14 -1.27
N VAL A 51 -4.05 3.10 -0.36
CA VAL A 51 -5.47 3.32 -0.71
C VAL A 51 -5.69 4.72 -1.26
N ALA A 52 -5.07 5.73 -0.63
CA ALA A 52 -5.16 7.11 -1.09
C ALA A 52 -4.55 7.25 -2.49
N ALA A 53 -3.40 6.63 -2.73
CA ALA A 53 -2.75 6.66 -4.04
C ALA A 53 -3.65 6.04 -5.10
N MET A 54 -4.18 4.83 -4.85
CA MET A 54 -5.09 4.14 -5.78
C MET A 54 -6.42 4.87 -6.01
N SER A 55 -6.82 5.77 -5.11
CA SER A 55 -8.05 6.55 -5.25
C SER A 55 -7.83 7.89 -5.94
N GLN A 56 -6.64 8.47 -5.81
CA GLN A 56 -6.30 9.79 -6.35
C GLN A 56 -5.68 9.70 -7.75
N PHE A 57 -4.89 8.66 -7.97
CA PHE A 57 -4.18 8.39 -9.21
C PHE A 57 -4.95 7.28 -9.95
N GLU A 58 -5.31 7.52 -11.21
CA GLU A 58 -5.93 6.49 -12.07
C GLU A 58 -4.90 5.44 -12.54
N GLU A 59 -3.62 5.72 -12.26
CA GLU A 59 -2.46 4.91 -12.56
C GLU A 59 -2.32 3.65 -11.69
N ARG A 60 -1.45 2.73 -12.14
CA ARG A 60 -1.00 1.61 -11.31
C ARG A 60 -0.16 2.15 -10.16
N VAL A 61 -0.38 1.63 -8.96
CA VAL A 61 0.45 1.96 -7.80
C VAL A 61 1.53 0.89 -7.64
N GLU A 62 2.77 1.34 -7.59
CA GLU A 62 3.95 0.52 -7.30
C GLU A 62 4.65 1.03 -6.05
N VAL A 63 5.41 0.15 -5.39
CA VAL A 63 6.21 0.51 -4.21
C VAL A 63 7.64 0.06 -4.43
N MET A 64 8.60 0.97 -4.30
CA MET A 64 10.01 0.64 -4.41
C MET A 64 10.43 -0.33 -3.31
N LYS A 65 11.21 -1.37 -3.68
CA LYS A 65 11.76 -2.28 -2.69
C LYS A 65 12.89 -1.62 -1.92
N SER A 66 12.74 -1.61 -0.60
CA SER A 66 13.72 -1.17 0.39
C SER A 66 13.45 -1.94 1.67
N ASP A 67 14.42 -2.03 2.59
CA ASP A 67 14.23 -2.78 3.85
C ASP A 67 13.00 -2.30 4.64
N CYS A 68 12.76 -0.98 4.65
CA CYS A 68 11.61 -0.38 5.32
C CYS A 68 10.29 -0.75 4.61
N ASN A 69 10.24 -0.54 3.29
CA ASN A 69 9.03 -0.77 2.50
C ASN A 69 8.67 -2.26 2.46
N ASP A 70 9.65 -3.14 2.25
CA ASP A 70 9.46 -4.58 2.20
C ASP A 70 8.88 -5.09 3.52
N ARG A 71 9.40 -4.65 4.65
CA ARG A 71 8.86 -5.02 5.97
C ARG A 71 7.38 -4.67 6.10
N LEU A 72 6.94 -3.51 5.62
CA LEU A 72 5.55 -3.08 5.69
C LEU A 72 4.66 -3.82 4.69
N ILE A 73 5.10 -3.94 3.44
CA ILE A 73 4.38 -4.65 2.38
C ILE A 73 4.20 -6.12 2.73
N LEU A 74 5.25 -6.79 3.22
CA LEU A 74 5.18 -8.20 3.62
C LEU A 74 4.21 -8.41 4.79
N LYS A 75 4.18 -7.52 5.79
CA LYS A 75 3.19 -7.57 6.88
C LYS A 75 1.76 -7.43 6.37
N LEU A 76 1.52 -6.50 5.44
CA LEU A 76 0.20 -6.28 4.84
C LEU A 76 -0.23 -7.42 3.92
N LYS A 77 0.72 -8.01 3.18
CA LYS A 77 0.52 -9.22 2.37
C LYS A 77 0.15 -10.42 3.25
N GLN A 78 0.90 -10.67 4.33
CA GLN A 78 0.61 -11.75 5.30
C GLN A 78 -0.77 -11.58 5.96
N SER A 79 -1.17 -10.33 6.22
CA SER A 79 -2.49 -10.01 6.79
C SER A 79 -3.62 -10.04 5.75
N ALA A 80 -3.32 -10.39 4.49
CA ALA A 80 -4.24 -10.36 3.34
C ALA A 80 -4.95 -9.01 3.14
N MET A 81 -4.29 -7.91 3.54
CA MET A 81 -4.75 -6.53 3.31
C MET A 81 -4.24 -5.97 1.99
N LEU A 82 -3.12 -6.49 1.49
CA LEU A 82 -2.59 -6.19 0.16
C LEU A 82 -2.42 -7.48 -0.67
N ARG A 83 -2.75 -7.40 -1.95
CA ARG A 83 -2.29 -8.35 -2.98
C ARG A 83 -1.23 -7.63 -3.79
N VAL A 84 -0.04 -8.22 -3.86
CA VAL A 84 1.11 -7.62 -4.55
C VAL A 84 1.78 -8.63 -5.46
N ALA A 85 2.39 -8.15 -6.54
CA ALA A 85 3.31 -8.89 -7.39
C ALA A 85 4.68 -8.21 -7.36
N GLU A 86 5.74 -8.99 -7.50
CA GLU A 86 7.07 -8.45 -7.67
C GLU A 86 7.28 -8.10 -9.14
N ILE A 87 7.77 -6.89 -9.40
CA ILE A 87 8.07 -6.36 -10.72
C ILE A 87 9.57 -6.10 -10.76
N HIS A 88 10.22 -6.62 -11.79
CA HIS A 88 11.62 -6.32 -12.09
C HIS A 88 11.62 -5.53 -13.38
N ASP A 89 12.15 -4.31 -13.34
CA ASP A 89 12.34 -3.49 -14.52
C ASP A 89 13.75 -2.89 -14.52
N GLY A 90 14.07 -2.07 -15.54
CA GLY A 90 15.40 -1.48 -15.69
C GLY A 90 15.80 -0.53 -14.56
N ASP A 91 14.84 -0.03 -13.77
CA ASP A 91 15.07 0.91 -12.67
C ASP A 91 15.19 0.19 -11.30
N GLY A 92 14.93 -1.12 -11.26
CA GLY A 92 15.13 -1.95 -10.10
C GLY A 92 14.00 -2.94 -9.86
N THR A 93 13.77 -3.23 -8.58
CA THR A 93 12.71 -4.15 -8.16
C THR A 93 11.66 -3.41 -7.36
N HIS A 94 10.40 -3.64 -7.70
CA HIS A 94 9.24 -2.96 -7.13
C HIS A 94 8.17 -3.97 -6.73
N TRP A 95 7.27 -3.58 -5.83
CA TRP A 95 6.01 -4.27 -5.58
C TRP A 95 4.89 -3.58 -6.34
N GLY A 96 4.31 -4.26 -7.33
CA GLY A 96 3.08 -3.83 -7.97
C GLY A 96 1.86 -4.16 -7.10
N ILE A 97 1.04 -3.16 -6.78
CA ILE A 97 -0.17 -3.34 -6.00
C ILE A 97 -1.30 -3.83 -6.91
N LEU A 98 -1.78 -5.04 -6.67
CA LEU A 98 -2.85 -5.68 -7.46
C LEU A 98 -4.24 -5.50 -6.84
N GLY A 99 -4.31 -5.14 -5.56
CA GLY A 99 -5.57 -4.91 -4.88
C GLY A 99 -5.41 -4.74 -3.38
N VAL A 100 -6.35 -4.00 -2.80
CA VAL A 100 -6.30 -3.57 -1.40
C VAL A 100 -7.59 -3.96 -0.68
N ARG A 101 -7.48 -4.29 0.60
CA ARG A 101 -8.61 -4.48 1.51
C ARG A 101 -8.41 -3.63 2.76
N ALA A 102 -9.40 -2.76 3.03
CA ALA A 102 -9.38 -1.88 4.20
C ALA A 102 -9.46 -2.64 5.54
N SER A 103 -9.93 -3.88 5.54
CA SER A 103 -10.00 -4.74 6.73
C SER A 103 -9.50 -6.15 6.43
N ALA A 104 -8.81 -6.75 7.41
CA ALA A 104 -8.36 -8.12 7.31
C ALA A 104 -9.58 -9.07 7.19
N PRO A 105 -9.49 -10.12 6.37
CA PRO A 105 -10.59 -11.07 6.24
C PRO A 105 -10.88 -11.74 7.59
N LYS A 106 -12.17 -11.88 7.93
CA LYS A 106 -12.60 -12.60 9.13
C LYS A 106 -12.05 -14.03 9.08
N LYS A 107 -11.28 -14.44 10.09
CA LYS A 107 -10.84 -15.83 10.23
C LYS A 107 -12.09 -16.72 10.25
N LYS A 108 -12.19 -17.67 9.31
CA LYS A 108 -13.27 -18.66 9.32
C LYS A 108 -13.19 -19.43 10.64
N ARG A 109 -14.17 -19.25 11.53
CA ARG A 109 -14.34 -20.13 12.70
C ARG A 109 -14.79 -21.48 12.15
N PHE A 110 -13.90 -22.47 12.13
CA PHE A 110 -14.26 -23.84 11.85
C PHE A 110 -15.18 -24.32 12.98
N ARG A 111 -16.50 -24.26 12.76
CA ARG A 111 -17.46 -24.96 13.61
C ARG A 111 -17.34 -26.43 13.22
N TRP A 112 -16.46 -27.16 13.90
CA TRP A 112 -16.53 -28.61 13.91
C TRP A 112 -17.93 -28.96 14.41
N LYS A 113 -18.82 -29.36 13.49
CA LYS A 113 -20.09 -29.96 13.83
C LYS A 113 -19.73 -31.35 14.38
N PHE A 114 -19.48 -31.44 15.68
CA PHE A 114 -19.56 -32.73 16.35
C PHE A 114 -21.04 -33.13 16.29
N TRP A 115 -21.34 -34.11 15.45
CA TRP A 115 -22.59 -34.86 15.53
C TRP A 115 -22.49 -35.69 16.80
N ALA A 116 -22.93 -35.11 17.92
CA ALA A 116 -23.27 -35.89 19.09
C ALA A 116 -24.59 -36.60 18.78
N SER A 117 -24.54 -37.92 18.94
CA SER A 117 -25.51 -38.96 18.58
C SER A 117 -26.93 -38.73 19.07
#